data_AF-A0A821EKD0-F1
#
_entry.id   AF-A0A821EKD0-F1
#
_cell.length_a   1.000
_cell.length_b   1.000
_cell.length_c   1.000
_cell.angle_alpha   90.00
_cell.angle_beta   90.00
_cell.angle_gamma   90.00
#
_symmetry.space_group_name_H-M   'P 1'
#
loop_
_entity.id
_entity.type
_entity.pdbx_description
1 polymer ?
#
loop_
_entity_poly.entity_id
_entity_poly.type
_entity_poly.pdbx_seq_one_letter_code
_entity_poly.pdbx_strand_id
1 'polypeptide(L)'
;MFDLFPQDLFKQFDLLKEKLNASNATYVRNATLSISKKVTDQYFLQHFIKFIHSEYFSKLGITAQKAMLRLLIEYRFNSTLITSILEPLWNSRPHPDIRTCLVKILLDFIHELNVNDDKSVVWTILEQAAYDDYHPVVLALFGANDKGIRRSSIGLKDSSTNILQIFVQRIQMKILDHPTSLTARIWAWSLLDNKYCNINIVIEKAQQLCIQFDKNANKLWKEAFKKILSFYKLKQISSNDIRNFIESIIDYEKKLDSNQNNLDDQSNLSIYRRINELLDMFISSIGEIDLQQQQCFRSLALFILKCEITRASLVGKLLMKLAQNKENLEEILIIFQQYLSPVYFEHILLQLASYLGDNDGSCPFVQQLNIDEKFHLAQWFINEKGQPLFVFDLLKNQVFNKTSVDKQQCQVLLRQMRQSQNLFLRQQVLEYAVPWKQDGTINTDDQ
;
A
#
# COMPACT_ATOMS: atom_id res chain seq x y z
N MET A 1 -45.94 -20.13 -32.39
CA MET A 1 -44.57 -20.62 -32.15
C MET A 1 -43.77 -20.10 -33.34
N PHE A 2 -42.85 -19.15 -33.16
CA PHE A 2 -42.02 -18.70 -34.29
C PHE A 2 -41.05 -19.84 -34.58
N ASP A 3 -41.14 -20.45 -35.76
CA ASP A 3 -40.13 -21.41 -36.24
C ASP A 3 -38.82 -20.64 -36.40
N LEU A 4 -37.96 -20.74 -35.39
CA LEU A 4 -36.65 -20.09 -35.34
C LEU A 4 -35.63 -20.89 -36.16
N PHE A 5 -35.96 -21.31 -37.38
CA PHE A 5 -34.93 -21.79 -38.30
C PHE A 5 -34.06 -20.58 -38.66
N PRO A 6 -32.76 -20.57 -38.31
CA PRO A 6 -31.91 -19.40 -38.47
C PRO A 6 -31.92 -18.84 -39.90
N GLN A 7 -32.01 -19.72 -40.90
CA GLN A 7 -31.98 -19.37 -42.32
C GLN A 7 -33.17 -18.51 -42.77
N ASP A 8 -34.40 -18.84 -42.35
CA ASP A 8 -35.60 -18.08 -42.73
C ASP A 8 -35.71 -16.77 -41.95
N LEU A 9 -35.20 -16.77 -40.72
CA LEU A 9 -35.06 -15.56 -39.91
C LEU A 9 -34.08 -14.55 -40.53
N PHE A 10 -32.96 -14.99 -41.13
CA PHE A 10 -32.06 -14.07 -41.84
C PHE A 10 -32.64 -13.55 -43.15
N LYS A 11 -33.38 -14.35 -43.91
CA LYS A 11 -34.11 -13.84 -45.09
C LYS A 11 -35.08 -12.71 -44.70
N GLN A 12 -35.76 -12.86 -43.55
CA GLN A 12 -36.61 -11.78 -43.03
C GLN A 12 -35.81 -10.58 -42.54
N PHE A 13 -34.62 -10.79 -41.94
CA PHE A 13 -33.71 -9.69 -41.61
C PHE A 13 -33.22 -8.94 -42.85
N ASP A 14 -32.85 -9.63 -43.92
CA ASP A 14 -32.40 -9.01 -45.18
C ASP A 14 -33.51 -8.18 -45.82
N LEU A 15 -34.75 -8.67 -45.81
CA LEU A 15 -35.93 -7.89 -46.22
C LEU A 15 -36.18 -6.66 -45.32
N LEU A 16 -35.93 -6.77 -44.02
CA LEU A 16 -36.02 -5.64 -43.08
C LEU A 16 -34.89 -4.62 -43.28
N LYS A 17 -33.70 -5.03 -43.75
CA LYS A 17 -32.59 -4.12 -44.08
C LYS A 17 -32.94 -3.17 -45.22
N GLU A 18 -33.58 -3.68 -46.26
CA GLU A 18 -34.01 -2.88 -47.42
C GLU A 18 -35.05 -1.81 -47.05
N LYS A 19 -35.83 -2.04 -45.99
CA LYS A 19 -36.87 -1.13 -45.50
C LYS A 19 -36.45 -0.29 -44.29
N LEU A 20 -35.18 -0.35 -43.90
CA LEU A 20 -34.71 0.26 -42.65
C LEU A 20 -34.62 1.78 -42.75
N ASN A 21 -35.32 2.47 -41.85
CA ASN A 21 -35.37 3.93 -41.76
C ASN A 21 -35.40 4.37 -40.29
N ALA A 22 -35.32 5.69 -40.04
CA ALA A 22 -35.25 6.22 -38.68
C ALA A 22 -36.49 5.86 -37.82
N SER A 23 -37.67 5.64 -38.42
CA SER A 23 -38.91 5.37 -37.68
C SER A 23 -39.07 3.90 -37.28
N ASN A 24 -38.48 2.95 -38.02
CA ASN A 24 -38.54 1.52 -37.68
C ASN A 24 -37.25 0.96 -37.04
N ALA A 25 -36.17 1.73 -37.03
CA ALA A 25 -34.87 1.36 -36.45
C ALA A 25 -34.96 0.79 -35.01
N THR A 26 -35.73 1.43 -34.13
CA THR A 26 -35.86 0.97 -32.72
C THR A 26 -36.56 -0.39 -32.60
N TYR A 27 -37.56 -0.66 -33.45
CA TYR A 27 -38.29 -1.93 -33.46
C TYR A 27 -37.42 -3.06 -33.99
N VAL A 28 -36.74 -2.83 -35.11
CA VAL A 28 -35.79 -3.80 -35.69
C VAL A 28 -34.69 -4.11 -34.67
N ARG A 29 -34.11 -3.09 -34.03
CA ARG A 29 -33.14 -3.26 -32.95
C ARG A 29 -33.66 -4.15 -31.83
N ASN A 30 -34.84 -3.86 -31.28
CA ASN A 30 -35.38 -4.60 -30.15
C ASN A 30 -35.75 -6.04 -30.53
N ALA A 31 -36.22 -6.26 -31.76
CA ALA A 31 -36.49 -7.60 -32.30
C ALA A 31 -35.20 -8.40 -32.44
N THR A 32 -34.16 -7.83 -33.04
CA THR A 32 -32.83 -8.45 -33.14
C THR A 32 -32.26 -8.82 -31.78
N LEU A 33 -32.34 -7.91 -30.80
CA LEU A 33 -31.91 -8.18 -29.42
C LEU A 33 -32.73 -9.30 -28.76
N SER A 34 -34.04 -9.36 -29.04
CA SER A 34 -34.91 -10.39 -28.48
C SER A 34 -34.66 -11.76 -29.12
N ILE A 35 -34.27 -11.78 -30.40
CA ILE A 35 -33.95 -13.00 -31.14
C ILE A 35 -32.57 -13.52 -30.74
N SER A 36 -31.56 -12.64 -30.61
CA SER A 36 -30.22 -13.05 -30.18
C SER A 36 -30.23 -13.69 -28.79
N LYS A 37 -31.15 -13.28 -27.92
CA LYS A 37 -31.36 -13.92 -26.61
C LYS A 37 -31.92 -15.35 -26.68
N LYS A 38 -32.57 -15.71 -27.78
CA LYS A 38 -33.30 -16.98 -27.94
C LYS A 38 -32.62 -17.97 -28.87
N VAL A 39 -31.67 -17.51 -29.69
CA VAL A 39 -30.98 -18.31 -30.71
C VAL A 39 -29.49 -18.37 -30.39
N THR A 40 -29.03 -19.51 -29.91
CA THR A 40 -27.61 -19.78 -29.55
C THR A 40 -26.79 -20.38 -30.69
N ASP A 41 -27.37 -20.49 -31.88
CA ASP A 41 -26.81 -21.16 -33.05
C ASP A 41 -25.63 -20.40 -33.70
N GLN A 42 -24.62 -21.16 -34.14
CA GLN A 42 -23.39 -20.63 -34.73
C GLN A 42 -23.63 -19.93 -36.08
N TYR A 43 -24.53 -20.47 -36.90
CA TYR A 43 -24.89 -19.85 -38.18
C TYR A 43 -25.58 -18.51 -37.94
N PHE A 44 -26.47 -18.43 -36.94
CA PHE A 44 -27.08 -17.16 -36.56
C PHE A 44 -26.06 -16.11 -36.16
N LEU A 45 -25.10 -16.50 -35.32
CA LEU A 45 -24.09 -15.59 -34.87
C LEU A 45 -23.23 -15.03 -36.00
N GLN A 46 -22.77 -15.86 -36.93
CA GLN A 46 -21.94 -15.42 -38.06
C GLN A 46 -22.68 -14.42 -38.96
N HIS A 47 -23.96 -14.68 -39.23
CA HIS A 47 -24.78 -13.75 -40.02
C HIS A 47 -25.07 -12.46 -39.27
N PHE A 48 -25.25 -12.52 -37.95
CA PHE A 48 -25.48 -11.33 -37.15
C PHE A 48 -24.23 -10.46 -37.01
N ILE A 49 -23.04 -11.06 -36.87
CA ILE A 49 -21.73 -10.38 -36.98
C ILE A 49 -21.61 -9.66 -38.33
N LYS A 50 -21.93 -10.33 -39.44
CA LYS A 50 -21.90 -9.71 -40.78
C LYS A 50 -22.87 -8.53 -40.86
N PHE A 51 -24.05 -8.64 -40.25
CA PHE A 51 -25.01 -7.55 -40.22
C PHE A 51 -24.49 -6.36 -39.42
N ILE A 52 -23.90 -6.58 -38.23
CA ILE A 52 -23.32 -5.51 -37.39
C ILE A 52 -22.27 -4.68 -38.16
N HIS A 53 -21.50 -5.33 -39.03
CA HIS A 53 -20.49 -4.66 -39.86
C HIS A 53 -21.03 -4.02 -41.14
N SER A 54 -22.31 -4.22 -41.47
CA SER A 54 -22.91 -3.64 -42.67
C SER A 54 -23.27 -2.16 -42.47
N GLU A 55 -23.26 -1.39 -43.56
CA GLU A 55 -23.65 0.02 -43.55
C GLU A 55 -25.08 0.24 -43.02
N TYR A 56 -25.96 -0.75 -43.20
CA TYR A 56 -27.34 -0.72 -42.72
C TYR A 56 -27.45 -0.72 -41.19
N PHE A 57 -26.47 -1.28 -40.48
CA PHE A 57 -26.50 -1.31 -39.01
C PHE A 57 -26.34 0.07 -38.39
N SER A 58 -25.54 0.94 -39.02
CA SER A 58 -25.34 2.32 -38.55
C SER A 58 -26.67 3.10 -38.46
N LYS A 59 -27.63 2.78 -39.33
CA LYS A 59 -28.97 3.38 -39.37
C LYS A 59 -29.85 3.01 -38.16
N LEU A 60 -29.44 2.02 -37.35
CA LEU A 60 -30.13 1.63 -36.11
C LEU A 60 -29.82 2.56 -34.92
N GLY A 61 -28.92 3.55 -35.09
CA GLY A 61 -28.51 4.45 -34.01
C GLY A 61 -27.69 3.79 -32.90
N ILE A 62 -27.15 2.59 -33.15
CA ILE A 62 -26.20 1.90 -32.27
C ILE A 62 -24.89 1.72 -33.03
N THR A 63 -23.77 1.98 -32.37
CA THR A 63 -22.46 1.69 -32.95
C THR A 63 -22.22 0.18 -32.99
N ALA A 64 -21.58 -0.31 -34.06
CA ALA A 64 -21.21 -1.71 -34.20
C ALA A 64 -20.50 -2.25 -32.95
N GLN A 65 -19.59 -1.46 -32.38
CA GLN A 65 -18.86 -1.76 -31.15
C GLN A 65 -19.77 -1.99 -29.93
N LYS A 66 -20.81 -1.17 -29.71
CA LYS A 66 -21.77 -1.37 -28.61
C LYS A 66 -22.62 -2.63 -28.81
N ALA A 67 -22.96 -2.95 -30.04
CA ALA A 67 -23.69 -4.18 -30.36
C ALA A 67 -22.83 -5.43 -30.15
N MET A 68 -21.55 -5.37 -30.53
CA MET A 68 -20.58 -6.44 -30.24
C MET A 68 -20.41 -6.68 -28.75
N LEU A 69 -20.24 -5.63 -27.93
CA LEU A 69 -20.15 -5.80 -26.47
C LEU A 69 -21.39 -6.48 -25.88
N ARG A 70 -22.59 -6.16 -26.38
CA ARG A 70 -23.83 -6.82 -25.94
C ARG A 70 -23.87 -8.29 -26.33
N LEU A 71 -23.44 -8.62 -27.55
CA LEU A 71 -23.32 -10.01 -27.97
C LEU A 71 -22.37 -10.81 -27.07
N LEU A 72 -21.24 -10.22 -26.70
CA LEU A 72 -20.29 -10.87 -25.80
C LEU A 72 -20.88 -11.15 -24.42
N ILE A 73 -21.73 -10.27 -23.90
CA ILE A 73 -22.46 -10.50 -22.63
C ILE A 73 -23.48 -11.63 -22.77
N GLU A 74 -24.29 -11.60 -23.83
CA GLU A 74 -25.40 -12.54 -24.03
C GLU A 74 -24.93 -13.96 -24.39
N TYR A 75 -23.79 -14.09 -25.06
CA TYR A 75 -23.26 -15.37 -25.53
C TYR A 75 -21.89 -15.74 -24.92
N ARG A 76 -21.61 -15.27 -23.70
CA ARG A 76 -20.34 -15.46 -22.99
C ARG A 76 -19.83 -16.91 -22.86
N PHE A 77 -20.68 -17.91 -23.10
CA PHE A 77 -20.35 -19.34 -22.97
C PHE A 77 -20.04 -20.06 -24.29
N ASN A 78 -20.07 -19.38 -25.45
CA ASN A 78 -19.86 -20.03 -26.75
C ASN A 78 -18.43 -19.78 -27.26
N SER A 79 -17.65 -20.85 -27.45
CA SER A 79 -16.23 -20.80 -27.83
C SER A 79 -15.97 -20.10 -29.16
N THR A 80 -16.85 -20.33 -30.15
CA THR A 80 -16.74 -19.74 -31.48
C THR A 80 -16.76 -18.21 -31.49
N LEU A 81 -17.30 -17.57 -30.45
CA LEU A 81 -17.35 -16.12 -30.30
C LEU A 81 -16.02 -15.49 -29.95
N ILE A 82 -15.18 -16.22 -29.22
CA ILE A 82 -13.96 -15.68 -28.66
C ILE A 82 -12.96 -15.42 -29.78
N THR A 83 -12.77 -16.38 -30.66
CA THR A 83 -11.87 -16.24 -31.81
C THR A 83 -12.48 -15.38 -32.93
N SER A 84 -13.79 -15.51 -33.21
CA SER A 84 -14.42 -14.80 -34.35
C SER A 84 -14.85 -13.35 -34.08
N ILE A 85 -15.03 -12.95 -32.82
CA ILE A 85 -15.40 -11.58 -32.44
C ILE A 85 -14.34 -10.89 -31.60
N LEU A 86 -13.86 -11.49 -30.50
CA LEU A 86 -13.02 -10.76 -29.53
C LEU A 86 -11.71 -10.28 -30.14
N GLU A 87 -11.02 -11.18 -30.86
CA GLU A 87 -9.74 -10.88 -31.46
C GLU A 87 -9.87 -9.80 -32.57
N PRO A 88 -10.77 -9.91 -33.56
CA PRO A 88 -10.99 -8.84 -34.54
C PRO A 88 -11.44 -7.52 -33.89
N LEU A 89 -12.35 -7.58 -32.90
CA LEU A 89 -12.83 -6.38 -32.21
C LEU A 89 -11.68 -5.68 -31.49
N TRP A 90 -10.83 -6.41 -30.77
CA TRP A 90 -9.69 -5.81 -30.08
C TRP A 90 -8.64 -5.25 -31.05
N ASN A 91 -8.31 -6.02 -32.10
CA ASN A 91 -7.33 -5.63 -33.12
C ASN A 91 -7.79 -4.41 -33.94
N SER A 92 -9.10 -4.17 -34.06
CA SER A 92 -9.65 -2.96 -34.69
C SER A 92 -9.38 -1.68 -33.90
N ARG A 93 -8.80 -1.78 -32.69
CA ARG A 93 -8.55 -0.66 -31.75
C ARG A 93 -9.80 0.20 -31.54
N PRO A 94 -10.87 -0.37 -30.95
CA PRO A 94 -12.12 0.34 -30.78
C PRO A 94 -11.96 1.48 -29.77
N HIS A 95 -12.97 2.34 -29.66
CA HIS A 95 -12.92 3.49 -28.75
C HIS A 95 -12.48 3.06 -27.33
N PRO A 96 -11.65 3.83 -26.61
CA PRO A 96 -11.10 3.39 -25.33
C PRO A 96 -12.14 2.99 -24.26
N ASP A 97 -13.31 3.62 -24.25
CA ASP A 97 -14.44 3.20 -23.38
C ASP A 97 -14.97 1.80 -23.72
N ILE A 98 -14.99 1.44 -25.00
CA ILE A 98 -15.38 0.10 -25.46
C ILE A 98 -14.34 -0.92 -25.02
N ARG A 99 -13.05 -0.59 -25.15
CA ARG A 99 -11.95 -1.43 -24.66
C ARG A 99 -12.02 -1.61 -23.14
N THR A 100 -12.34 -0.55 -22.40
CA THR A 100 -12.54 -0.59 -20.94
C THR A 100 -13.67 -1.53 -20.56
N CYS A 101 -14.83 -1.40 -21.21
CA CYS A 101 -15.96 -2.31 -21.01
C CYS A 101 -15.60 -3.76 -21.37
N LEU A 102 -14.89 -3.96 -22.48
CA LEU A 102 -14.46 -5.26 -22.94
C LEU A 102 -13.58 -5.95 -21.89
N VAL A 103 -12.57 -5.25 -21.36
CA VAL A 103 -11.70 -5.78 -20.30
C VAL A 103 -12.51 -6.21 -19.07
N LYS A 104 -13.48 -5.41 -18.62
CA LYS A 104 -14.36 -5.78 -17.50
C LYS A 104 -15.12 -7.07 -17.79
N ILE A 105 -15.76 -7.13 -18.97
CA ILE A 105 -16.52 -8.31 -19.41
C ILE A 105 -15.62 -9.54 -19.44
N LEU A 106 -14.42 -9.44 -20.03
CA LEU A 106 -13.46 -10.56 -20.11
C LEU A 106 -13.04 -11.10 -18.73
N LEU A 107 -12.78 -10.22 -17.76
CA LEU A 107 -12.41 -10.65 -16.40
C LEU A 107 -13.57 -11.35 -15.70
N ASP A 108 -14.80 -10.89 -15.92
CA ASP A 108 -15.99 -11.43 -15.27
C ASP A 108 -16.28 -12.88 -15.68
N PHE A 109 -15.98 -13.31 -16.92
CA PHE A 109 -16.32 -14.67 -17.38
C PHE A 109 -15.12 -15.58 -17.71
N ILE A 110 -13.87 -15.13 -17.60
CA ILE A 110 -12.70 -15.97 -17.94
C ILE A 110 -12.68 -17.34 -17.22
N HIS A 111 -13.28 -17.40 -16.04
CA HIS A 111 -13.43 -18.60 -15.23
C HIS A 111 -14.51 -19.57 -15.73
N GLU A 112 -15.44 -19.09 -16.54
CA GLU A 112 -16.53 -19.86 -17.13
C GLU A 112 -16.11 -20.50 -18.48
N LEU A 113 -14.92 -20.17 -18.99
CA LEU A 113 -14.41 -20.73 -20.24
C LEU A 113 -13.94 -22.18 -20.07
N ASN A 114 -14.37 -23.05 -20.98
CA ASN A 114 -14.02 -24.48 -20.96
C ASN A 114 -12.90 -24.84 -21.95
N VAL A 115 -12.68 -24.04 -22.99
CA VAL A 115 -11.69 -24.30 -24.05
C VAL A 115 -10.39 -23.55 -23.76
N ASN A 116 -9.26 -24.25 -23.84
CA ASN A 116 -7.94 -23.68 -23.53
C ASN A 116 -7.50 -22.61 -24.54
N ASP A 117 -7.79 -22.80 -25.83
CA ASP A 117 -7.42 -21.85 -26.88
C ASP A 117 -8.13 -20.51 -26.70
N ASP A 118 -9.43 -20.55 -26.35
CA ASP A 118 -10.22 -19.37 -26.03
C ASP A 118 -9.65 -18.61 -24.82
N LYS A 119 -9.25 -19.33 -23.76
CA LYS A 119 -8.57 -18.72 -22.62
C LYS A 119 -7.28 -18.03 -23.04
N SER A 120 -6.51 -18.64 -23.96
CA SER A 120 -5.26 -18.06 -24.46
C SER A 120 -5.49 -16.72 -25.17
N VAL A 121 -6.53 -16.64 -26.02
CA VAL A 121 -6.93 -15.39 -26.70
C VAL A 121 -7.32 -14.32 -25.68
N VAL A 122 -8.17 -14.67 -24.72
CA VAL A 122 -8.60 -13.73 -23.67
C VAL A 122 -7.40 -13.23 -22.85
N TRP A 123 -6.50 -14.11 -22.44
CA TRP A 123 -5.28 -13.70 -21.72
C TRP A 123 -4.41 -12.78 -22.56
N THR A 124 -4.27 -13.03 -23.86
CA THR A 124 -3.51 -12.18 -24.77
C THR A 124 -4.10 -10.77 -24.83
N ILE A 125 -5.43 -10.65 -24.92
CA ILE A 125 -6.12 -9.36 -24.88
C ILE A 125 -5.89 -8.63 -23.55
N LEU A 126 -6.04 -9.33 -22.42
CA LEU A 126 -5.81 -8.75 -21.09
C LEU A 126 -4.36 -8.30 -20.89
N GLU A 127 -3.39 -9.03 -21.44
CA GLU A 127 -1.99 -8.64 -21.42
C GLU A 127 -1.72 -7.39 -22.25
N GLN A 128 -2.34 -7.27 -23.42
CA GLN A 128 -2.24 -6.06 -24.23
C GLN A 128 -2.92 -4.87 -23.55
N ALA A 129 -4.03 -5.10 -22.84
CA ALA A 129 -4.70 -4.09 -22.03
C ALA A 129 -3.84 -3.60 -20.84
N ALA A 130 -2.91 -4.43 -20.35
CA ALA A 130 -2.01 -4.05 -19.26
C ALA A 130 -1.03 -2.93 -19.64
N TYR A 131 -0.81 -2.70 -20.94
CA TYR A 131 0.06 -1.66 -21.49
C TYR A 131 -0.74 -0.57 -22.25
N ASP A 132 -2.03 -0.45 -21.99
CA ASP A 132 -2.87 0.52 -22.66
C ASP A 132 -2.55 1.96 -22.26
N ASP A 133 -2.36 2.83 -23.24
CA ASP A 133 -2.16 4.26 -23.00
C ASP A 133 -3.39 4.91 -22.35
N TYR A 134 -4.59 4.35 -22.56
CA TYR A 134 -5.80 4.85 -21.93
C TYR A 134 -5.98 4.28 -20.52
N HIS A 135 -5.70 5.12 -19.54
CA HIS A 135 -5.69 4.76 -18.13
C HIS A 135 -6.93 3.97 -17.63
N PRO A 136 -8.19 4.33 -17.99
CA PRO A 136 -9.36 3.55 -17.60
C PRO A 136 -9.36 2.08 -18.05
N VAL A 137 -8.73 1.74 -19.19
CA VAL A 137 -8.59 0.33 -19.62
C VAL A 137 -7.73 -0.44 -18.62
N VAL A 138 -6.59 0.13 -18.22
CA VAL A 138 -5.71 -0.50 -17.24
C VAL A 138 -6.38 -0.59 -15.88
N LEU A 139 -7.12 0.44 -15.46
CA LEU A 139 -7.88 0.41 -14.21
C LEU A 139 -8.98 -0.65 -14.19
N ALA A 140 -9.60 -0.95 -15.34
CA ALA A 140 -10.59 -2.01 -15.46
C ALA A 140 -10.01 -3.39 -15.09
N LEU A 141 -8.69 -3.62 -15.28
CA LEU A 141 -8.01 -4.86 -14.87
C LEU A 141 -8.07 -5.07 -13.35
N PHE A 142 -8.10 -3.99 -12.57
CA PHE A 142 -8.23 -4.03 -11.11
C PHE A 142 -9.69 -3.93 -10.63
N GLY A 143 -10.62 -3.75 -11.58
CA GLY A 143 -12.06 -3.56 -11.39
C GLY A 143 -12.43 -2.57 -10.31
N ALA A 144 -11.79 -1.42 -10.35
CA ALA A 144 -12.38 -0.24 -9.76
C ALA A 144 -13.50 0.29 -10.63
N ASN A 145 -14.58 0.66 -9.97
CA ASN A 145 -15.45 1.73 -10.46
C ASN A 145 -14.89 3.06 -9.95
N ASP A 146 -15.23 4.16 -10.64
CA ASP A 146 -14.81 5.55 -10.33
C ASP A 146 -15.08 6.04 -8.90
N LYS A 147 -15.69 5.20 -8.04
CA LYS A 147 -16.03 5.47 -6.64
C LYS A 147 -15.17 4.70 -5.61
N GLY A 148 -14.07 4.07 -6.02
CA GLY A 148 -13.13 3.43 -5.08
C GLY A 148 -13.61 2.13 -4.43
N ILE A 149 -14.74 1.56 -4.86
CA ILE A 149 -15.26 0.29 -4.36
C ILE A 149 -14.55 -0.86 -5.11
N ARG A 150 -13.74 -1.64 -4.37
CA ARG A 150 -13.02 -2.84 -4.83
C ARG A 150 -14.03 -3.97 -5.09
N ARG A 151 -14.37 -4.27 -6.36
CA ARG A 151 -15.28 -5.40 -6.68
C ARG A 151 -14.66 -6.53 -7.51
N SER A 152 -13.73 -6.31 -8.44
CA SER A 152 -13.31 -7.44 -9.32
C SER A 152 -12.22 -8.34 -8.75
N SER A 153 -11.34 -7.84 -7.87
CA SER A 153 -10.41 -8.74 -7.18
C SER A 153 -11.15 -9.69 -6.23
N ILE A 154 -12.40 -9.38 -5.84
CA ILE A 154 -13.29 -10.30 -5.14
C ILE A 154 -13.84 -11.36 -6.11
N GLY A 155 -14.32 -10.97 -7.30
CA GLY A 155 -14.81 -11.93 -8.30
C GLY A 155 -13.75 -12.91 -8.82
N LEU A 156 -12.49 -12.49 -8.98
CA LEU A 156 -11.39 -13.41 -9.31
C LEU A 156 -10.86 -14.17 -8.08
N LYS A 157 -10.99 -13.65 -6.86
CA LYS A 157 -10.68 -14.40 -5.62
C LYS A 157 -11.69 -15.49 -5.31
N ASP A 158 -12.94 -15.28 -5.73
CA ASP A 158 -14.00 -16.29 -5.69
C ASP A 158 -13.88 -17.29 -6.86
N SER A 159 -13.03 -17.01 -7.85
CA SER A 159 -12.73 -17.90 -8.97
C SER A 159 -11.64 -18.94 -8.64
N SER A 160 -11.47 -19.96 -9.49
CA SER A 160 -10.46 -21.01 -9.28
C SER A 160 -9.05 -20.44 -9.02
N THR A 161 -8.31 -21.02 -8.07
CA THR A 161 -6.96 -20.57 -7.65
C THR A 161 -5.98 -20.39 -8.82
N ASN A 162 -6.12 -21.21 -9.87
CA ASN A 162 -5.25 -21.17 -11.05
C ASN A 162 -5.44 -19.89 -11.88
N ILE A 163 -6.66 -19.37 -12.00
CA ILE A 163 -6.94 -18.18 -12.80
C ILE A 163 -6.38 -16.94 -12.13
N LEU A 164 -6.58 -16.82 -10.82
CA LEU A 164 -6.01 -15.73 -10.04
C LEU A 164 -4.48 -15.76 -10.11
N GLN A 165 -3.86 -16.95 -10.03
CA GLN A 165 -2.42 -17.09 -10.17
C GLN A 165 -1.92 -16.60 -11.53
N ILE A 166 -2.56 -17.02 -12.63
CA ILE A 166 -2.18 -16.58 -13.97
C ILE A 166 -2.37 -15.06 -14.12
N PHE A 167 -3.47 -14.51 -13.61
CA PHE A 167 -3.72 -13.07 -13.64
C PHE A 167 -2.63 -12.28 -12.92
N VAL A 168 -2.25 -12.69 -11.71
CA VAL A 168 -1.19 -12.03 -10.94
C VAL A 168 0.14 -12.07 -11.72
N GLN A 169 0.52 -13.24 -12.22
CA GLN A 169 1.80 -13.45 -12.88
C GLN A 169 1.91 -12.80 -14.27
N ARG A 170 0.86 -12.88 -15.08
CA ARG A 170 0.85 -12.36 -16.46
C ARG A 170 0.45 -10.89 -16.53
N ILE A 171 -0.51 -10.46 -15.72
CA ILE A 171 -1.13 -9.13 -15.84
C ILE A 171 -0.57 -8.17 -14.81
N GLN A 172 -0.75 -8.44 -13.51
CA GLN A 172 -0.37 -7.48 -12.47
C GLN A 172 1.15 -7.19 -12.50
N MET A 173 1.97 -8.23 -12.67
CA MET A 173 3.43 -8.06 -12.78
C MET A 173 3.84 -7.20 -13.99
N LYS A 174 3.13 -7.28 -15.12
CA LYS A 174 3.38 -6.43 -16.30
C LYS A 174 3.03 -4.97 -16.02
N ILE A 175 1.92 -4.70 -15.32
CA ILE A 175 1.47 -3.33 -15.02
C ILE A 175 2.46 -2.59 -14.11
N LEU A 176 3.24 -3.31 -13.28
CA LEU A 176 4.33 -2.68 -12.49
C LEU A 176 5.34 -1.94 -13.39
N ASP A 177 5.53 -2.41 -14.61
CA ASP A 177 6.44 -1.87 -15.63
C ASP A 177 5.73 -1.00 -16.67
N HIS A 178 4.49 -0.56 -16.41
CA HIS A 178 3.76 0.23 -17.39
C HIS A 178 4.58 1.47 -17.81
N PRO A 179 4.79 1.73 -19.11
CA PRO A 179 5.77 2.72 -19.57
C PRO A 179 5.38 4.16 -19.21
N THR A 180 4.08 4.47 -19.26
CA THR A 180 3.59 5.86 -19.17
C THR A 180 2.66 6.13 -17.97
N SER A 181 1.85 5.15 -17.54
CA SER A 181 0.83 5.35 -16.51
C SER A 181 1.34 5.12 -15.08
N LEU A 182 1.75 6.21 -14.42
CA LEU A 182 2.12 6.18 -12.99
C LEU A 182 0.99 5.64 -12.10
N THR A 183 -0.25 6.08 -12.32
CA THR A 183 -1.39 5.66 -11.50
C THR A 183 -1.65 4.16 -11.60
N ALA A 184 -1.53 3.58 -12.80
CA ALA A 184 -1.65 2.13 -12.98
C ALA A 184 -0.58 1.36 -12.21
N ARG A 185 0.68 1.83 -12.24
CA ARG A 185 1.78 1.23 -11.48
C ARG A 185 1.55 1.29 -9.97
N ILE A 186 1.08 2.42 -9.44
CA ILE A 186 0.71 2.58 -8.02
C ILE A 186 -0.34 1.55 -7.61
N TRP A 187 -1.35 1.35 -8.45
CA TRP A 187 -2.41 0.39 -8.21
C TRP A 187 -1.92 -1.05 -8.27
N ALA A 188 -1.08 -1.37 -9.25
CA ALA A 188 -0.44 -2.67 -9.35
C ALA A 188 0.34 -3.01 -8.07
N TRP A 189 1.13 -2.06 -7.53
CA TRP A 189 1.85 -2.27 -6.26
C TRP A 189 0.91 -2.50 -5.07
N SER A 190 -0.12 -1.67 -4.92
CA SER A 190 -1.02 -1.73 -3.76
C SER A 190 -1.97 -2.93 -3.79
N LEU A 191 -2.29 -3.48 -4.97
CA LEU A 191 -3.27 -4.56 -5.17
C LEU A 191 -2.66 -5.90 -5.60
N LEU A 192 -1.34 -6.00 -5.74
CA LEU A 192 -0.66 -7.24 -6.03
C LEU A 192 -1.06 -8.31 -4.99
N ASP A 193 -1.27 -9.57 -5.38
CA ASP A 193 -1.63 -10.62 -4.41
C ASP A 193 -0.39 -11.23 -3.76
N ASN A 194 -0.39 -11.40 -2.43
CA ASN A 194 0.77 -11.92 -1.68
C ASN A 194 1.04 -13.41 -1.88
N LYS A 195 0.04 -14.19 -2.30
CA LYS A 195 0.15 -15.65 -2.39
C LYS A 195 0.69 -16.09 -3.74
N TYR A 196 0.33 -15.39 -4.80
CA TYR A 196 0.56 -15.87 -6.17
C TYR A 196 1.61 -15.09 -6.96
N CYS A 197 2.12 -13.98 -6.43
CA CYS A 197 3.17 -13.22 -7.09
C CYS A 197 4.53 -13.94 -7.00
N ASN A 198 5.38 -13.73 -8.02
CA ASN A 198 6.77 -14.14 -7.94
C ASN A 198 7.55 -13.12 -7.09
N ILE A 199 7.79 -13.47 -5.83
CA ILE A 199 8.39 -12.58 -4.83
C ILE A 199 9.76 -12.08 -5.27
N ASN A 200 10.59 -12.92 -5.90
CA ASN A 200 11.94 -12.53 -6.34
C ASN A 200 11.87 -11.39 -7.37
N ILE A 201 10.96 -11.49 -8.35
CA ILE A 201 10.75 -10.43 -9.33
C ILE A 201 10.24 -9.15 -8.66
N VAL A 202 9.36 -9.28 -7.67
CA VAL A 202 8.83 -8.12 -6.94
C VAL A 202 9.93 -7.43 -6.13
N ILE A 203 10.79 -8.19 -5.46
CA ILE A 203 11.97 -7.67 -4.75
C ILE A 203 12.88 -6.91 -5.71
N GLU A 204 13.24 -7.53 -6.83
CA GLU A 204 14.12 -6.91 -7.84
C GLU A 204 13.55 -5.58 -8.35
N LYS A 205 12.26 -5.55 -8.69
CA LYS A 205 11.58 -4.33 -9.13
C LYS A 205 11.53 -3.25 -8.05
N ALA A 206 11.28 -3.64 -6.80
CA ALA A 206 11.30 -2.69 -5.69
C ALA A 206 12.72 -2.15 -5.47
N GLN A 207 13.76 -2.98 -5.60
CA GLN A 207 15.17 -2.58 -5.46
C GLN A 207 15.54 -1.54 -6.53
N GLN A 208 15.13 -1.76 -7.77
CA GLN A 208 15.32 -0.78 -8.84
C GLN A 208 14.64 0.55 -8.53
N LEU A 209 13.42 0.54 -7.99
CA LEU A 209 12.72 1.75 -7.57
C LEU A 209 13.42 2.46 -6.41
N CYS A 210 14.13 1.75 -5.52
CA CYS A 210 14.90 2.35 -4.41
C CYS A 210 15.92 3.36 -4.89
N ILE A 211 16.58 3.03 -6.01
CA ILE A 211 17.75 3.74 -6.51
C ILE A 211 17.40 4.70 -7.68
N GLN A 212 16.14 4.71 -8.13
CA GLN A 212 15.63 5.67 -9.11
C GLN A 212 15.00 6.87 -8.41
N PHE A 213 15.46 8.10 -8.72
CA PHE A 213 15.07 9.33 -8.01
C PHE A 213 14.31 10.35 -8.86
N ASP A 214 13.67 9.89 -9.93
CA ASP A 214 12.71 10.72 -10.65
C ASP A 214 11.39 10.92 -9.88
N LYS A 215 10.59 11.88 -10.33
CA LYS A 215 9.29 12.25 -9.73
C LYS A 215 8.31 11.07 -9.65
N ASN A 216 8.37 10.13 -10.58
CA ASN A 216 7.48 8.96 -10.64
C ASN A 216 7.97 7.86 -9.69
N ALA A 217 9.26 7.55 -9.68
CA ALA A 217 9.86 6.58 -8.78
C ALA A 217 9.64 6.97 -7.30
N ASN A 218 9.75 8.25 -6.96
CA ASN A 218 9.45 8.76 -5.61
C ASN A 218 8.03 8.46 -5.15
N LYS A 219 7.05 8.46 -6.06
CA LYS A 219 5.66 8.13 -5.73
C LYS A 219 5.44 6.62 -5.64
N LEU A 220 6.16 5.84 -6.43
CA LEU A 220 6.03 4.38 -6.47
C LEU A 220 6.74 3.68 -5.32
N TRP A 221 7.87 4.22 -4.88
CA TRP A 221 8.71 3.63 -3.86
C TRP A 221 7.94 3.28 -2.58
N LYS A 222 7.07 4.17 -2.10
CA LYS A 222 6.26 3.91 -0.91
C LYS A 222 5.36 2.69 -1.04
N GLU A 223 4.67 2.56 -2.17
CA GLU A 223 3.77 1.42 -2.39
C GLU A 223 4.57 0.12 -2.60
N ALA A 224 5.71 0.19 -3.29
CA ALA A 224 6.63 -0.92 -3.41
C ALA A 224 7.15 -1.39 -2.04
N PHE A 225 7.58 -0.45 -1.19
CA PHE A 225 8.11 -0.80 0.12
C PHE A 225 7.04 -1.33 1.08
N LYS A 226 5.84 -0.74 1.10
CA LYS A 226 4.69 -1.31 1.82
C LYS A 226 4.42 -2.76 1.40
N LYS A 227 4.61 -3.07 0.11
CA LYS A 227 4.46 -4.43 -0.39
C LYS A 227 5.53 -5.36 0.16
N ILE A 228 6.80 -4.94 0.14
CA ILE A 228 7.92 -5.67 0.74
C ILE A 228 7.68 -5.94 2.23
N LEU A 229 7.23 -4.93 3.00
CA LEU A 229 6.85 -5.10 4.40
C LEU A 229 5.75 -6.14 4.58
N SER A 230 4.77 -6.19 3.69
CA SER A 230 3.70 -7.19 3.75
C SER A 230 4.22 -8.62 3.54
N PHE A 231 5.21 -8.82 2.67
CA PHE A 231 5.86 -10.13 2.51
C PHE A 231 6.67 -10.51 3.73
N TYR A 232 7.35 -9.54 4.35
CA TYR A 232 8.10 -9.77 5.58
C TYR A 232 7.18 -10.19 6.72
N LYS A 233 6.06 -9.49 6.93
CA LYS A 233 5.01 -9.87 7.89
C LYS A 233 4.51 -11.30 7.70
N LEU A 234 4.44 -11.76 6.45
CA LEU A 234 4.01 -13.11 6.09
C LEU A 234 5.15 -14.14 6.09
N LYS A 235 6.36 -13.79 6.55
CA LYS A 235 7.56 -14.64 6.57
C LYS A 235 7.98 -15.17 5.20
N GLN A 236 7.58 -14.48 4.13
CA GLN A 236 7.90 -14.91 2.77
C GLN A 236 9.25 -14.35 2.28
N ILE A 237 9.80 -13.36 2.98
CA ILE A 237 11.14 -12.79 2.74
C ILE A 237 11.90 -12.69 4.07
N SER A 238 13.22 -12.65 3.99
CA SER A 238 14.11 -12.63 5.15
C SER A 238 14.44 -11.20 5.61
N SER A 239 15.00 -11.09 6.82
CA SER A 239 15.57 -9.84 7.32
C SER A 239 16.77 -9.36 6.49
N ASN A 240 17.50 -10.29 5.85
CA ASN A 240 18.61 -9.96 4.97
C ASN A 240 18.11 -9.25 3.71
N ASP A 241 16.96 -9.63 3.16
CA ASP A 241 16.38 -8.94 2.01
C ASP A 241 16.10 -7.47 2.35
N ILE A 242 15.46 -7.21 3.50
CA ILE A 242 15.22 -5.85 4.01
C ILE A 242 16.53 -5.10 4.24
N ARG A 243 17.54 -5.76 4.79
CA ARG A 243 18.85 -5.16 5.00
C ARG A 243 19.48 -4.73 3.67
N ASN A 244 19.46 -5.59 2.66
CA ASN A 244 19.99 -5.30 1.32
C ASN A 244 19.28 -4.09 0.68
N PHE A 245 17.97 -3.94 0.91
CA PHE A 245 17.20 -2.77 0.48
C PHE A 245 17.75 -1.46 1.09
N ILE A 246 18.00 -1.47 2.39
CA ILE A 246 18.48 -0.29 3.12
C ILE A 246 19.94 0.01 2.75
N GLU A 247 20.78 -1.03 2.67
CA GLU A 247 22.17 -0.95 2.18
C GLU A 247 22.22 -0.29 0.80
N SER A 248 21.37 -0.72 -0.13
CA SER A 248 21.31 -0.15 -1.49
C SER A 248 20.98 1.35 -1.51
N ILE A 249 20.12 1.82 -0.60
CA ILE A 249 19.72 3.23 -0.51
C ILE A 249 20.86 4.07 0.07
N ILE A 250 21.48 3.59 1.16
CA ILE A 250 22.60 4.25 1.82
C ILE A 250 23.81 4.31 0.89
N ASP A 251 24.13 3.22 0.20
CA ASP A 251 25.25 3.19 -0.75
C ASP A 251 25.03 4.17 -1.91
N TYR A 252 23.78 4.34 -2.33
CA TYR A 252 23.44 5.32 -3.35
C TYR A 252 23.51 6.76 -2.84
N GLU A 253 23.06 7.04 -1.60
CA GLU A 253 23.24 8.33 -0.91
C GLU A 253 24.71 8.71 -0.86
N LYS A 254 25.59 7.81 -0.39
CA LYS A 254 27.04 8.04 -0.35
C LYS A 254 27.66 8.32 -1.72
N LYS A 255 27.23 7.60 -2.76
CA LYS A 255 27.68 7.85 -4.14
C LYS A 255 27.31 9.26 -4.58
N LEU A 256 26.11 9.72 -4.25
CA LEU A 256 25.68 11.07 -4.57
C LEU A 256 26.46 12.13 -3.82
N ASP A 257 26.69 11.96 -2.52
CA ASP A 257 27.47 12.89 -1.71
C ASP A 257 28.92 13.01 -2.25
N SER A 258 29.52 11.89 -2.65
CA SER A 258 30.84 11.87 -3.26
C SER A 258 30.91 12.60 -4.62
N ASN A 259 29.78 12.69 -5.32
CA ASN A 259 29.66 13.36 -6.61
C ASN A 259 29.17 14.82 -6.49
N GLN A 260 28.66 15.25 -5.33
CA GLN A 260 27.92 16.51 -5.12
C GLN A 260 28.72 17.69 -4.60
N ASN A 261 30.05 17.69 -4.71
CA ASN A 261 30.85 18.88 -4.42
C ASN A 261 30.54 20.12 -5.30
N ASN A 262 29.47 20.15 -6.14
CA ASN A 262 29.16 21.28 -7.05
C ASN A 262 27.70 21.42 -7.59
N LEU A 263 26.64 20.86 -7.00
CA LEU A 263 25.27 21.04 -7.58
C LEU A 263 24.17 21.36 -6.56
N ASP A 264 23.61 22.57 -6.68
CA ASP A 264 22.42 23.13 -6.02
C ASP A 264 21.07 22.45 -6.38
N ASP A 265 21.09 21.21 -6.89
CA ASP A 265 19.88 20.58 -7.45
C ASP A 265 19.02 19.88 -6.38
N GLN A 266 17.84 20.44 -6.14
CA GLN A 266 16.83 20.04 -5.14
C GLN A 266 16.29 18.59 -5.27
N SER A 267 16.67 17.84 -6.30
CA SER A 267 16.30 16.43 -6.47
C SER A 267 16.98 15.49 -5.46
N ASN A 268 18.12 15.91 -4.91
CA ASN A 268 18.92 15.14 -3.94
C ASN A 268 18.29 15.02 -2.55
N LEU A 269 17.39 15.93 -2.17
CA LEU A 269 16.61 15.86 -0.92
C LEU A 269 15.68 14.62 -0.86
N SER A 270 15.34 14.04 -2.00
CA SER A 270 14.38 12.91 -2.06
C SER A 270 14.94 11.62 -1.47
N ILE A 271 16.26 11.42 -1.47
CA ILE A 271 16.92 10.21 -0.95
C ILE A 271 16.94 10.21 0.56
N TYR A 272 17.40 11.33 1.11
CA TYR A 272 17.40 11.59 2.55
C TYR A 272 15.99 11.46 3.14
N ARG A 273 14.96 11.79 2.36
CA ARG A 273 13.56 11.59 2.74
C ARG A 273 13.15 10.12 2.74
N ARG A 274 13.63 9.29 1.81
CA ARG A 274 13.24 7.87 1.73
C ARG A 274 13.69 7.08 2.95
N ILE A 275 14.91 7.29 3.47
CA ILE A 275 15.36 6.59 4.68
C ILE A 275 14.48 6.95 5.89
N ASN A 276 14.11 8.22 6.04
CA ASN A 276 13.15 8.63 7.07
C ASN A 276 11.80 7.96 6.88
N GLU A 277 11.26 7.98 5.66
CA GLU A 277 9.98 7.35 5.36
C GLU A 277 10.00 5.84 5.58
N LEU A 278 11.15 5.17 5.35
CA LEU A 278 11.35 3.76 5.66
C LEU A 278 11.28 3.51 7.17
N LEU A 279 12.03 4.28 7.94
CA LEU A 279 12.02 4.20 9.40
C LEU A 279 10.63 4.47 9.95
N ASP A 280 9.92 5.48 9.45
CA ASP A 280 8.54 5.78 9.85
C ASP A 280 7.59 4.64 9.51
N MET A 281 7.72 4.02 8.33
CA MET A 281 6.92 2.85 7.94
C MET A 281 7.22 1.63 8.83
N PHE A 282 8.48 1.41 9.22
CA PHE A 282 8.85 0.37 10.19
C PHE A 282 8.25 0.67 11.56
N ILE A 283 8.47 1.87 12.10
CA ILE A 283 7.95 2.31 13.41
C ILE A 283 6.42 2.12 13.46
N SER A 284 5.72 2.43 12.38
CA SER A 284 4.26 2.29 12.29
C SER A 284 3.82 0.82 12.19
N SER A 285 4.62 -0.04 11.55
CA SER A 285 4.26 -1.43 11.25
C SER A 285 4.74 -2.45 12.27
N ILE A 286 5.63 -2.06 13.18
CA ILE A 286 6.37 -3.02 14.02
C ILE A 286 5.48 -3.81 14.99
N GLY A 287 4.40 -3.20 15.47
CA GLY A 287 3.43 -3.87 16.35
C GLY A 287 2.62 -4.98 15.67
N GLU A 288 2.59 -5.00 14.34
CA GLU A 288 1.92 -6.05 13.54
C GLU A 288 2.86 -7.21 13.16
N ILE A 289 4.14 -7.11 13.54
CA ILE A 289 5.19 -8.09 13.23
C ILE A 289 5.43 -8.93 14.48
N ASP A 290 5.71 -10.22 14.31
CA ASP A 290 5.94 -11.10 15.45
C ASP A 290 7.24 -10.77 16.22
N LEU A 291 7.32 -11.27 17.45
CA LEU A 291 8.43 -10.98 18.36
C LEU A 291 9.81 -11.41 17.83
N GLN A 292 9.87 -12.52 17.09
CA GLN A 292 11.14 -13.05 16.56
C GLN A 292 11.65 -12.16 15.42
N GLN A 293 10.76 -11.74 14.52
CA GLN A 293 11.07 -10.82 13.42
C GLN A 293 11.35 -9.40 13.91
N GLN A 294 10.72 -9.00 15.01
CA GLN A 294 11.00 -7.74 15.70
C GLN A 294 12.46 -7.67 16.17
N GLN A 295 13.02 -8.76 16.69
CA GLN A 295 14.43 -8.80 17.11
C GLN A 295 15.39 -8.55 15.94
N CYS A 296 15.04 -8.96 14.72
CA CYS A 296 15.85 -8.65 13.53
C CYS A 296 15.95 -7.14 13.26
N PHE A 297 14.90 -6.36 13.55
CA PHE A 297 14.93 -4.90 13.37
C PHE A 297 15.93 -4.20 14.28
N ARG A 298 16.30 -4.80 15.42
CA ARG A 298 17.35 -4.25 16.28
C ARG A 298 18.69 -4.22 15.55
N SER A 299 19.05 -5.32 14.91
CA SER A 299 20.27 -5.41 14.10
C SER A 299 20.27 -4.44 12.92
N LEU A 300 19.10 -4.23 12.31
CA LEU A 300 18.90 -3.30 11.20
C LEU A 300 19.02 -1.83 11.67
N ALA A 301 18.42 -1.49 12.80
CA ALA A 301 18.49 -0.17 13.41
C ALA A 301 19.94 0.20 13.75
N LEU A 302 20.69 -0.77 14.30
CA LEU A 302 22.13 -0.63 14.55
C LEU A 302 22.94 -0.43 13.27
N PHE A 303 22.61 -1.18 12.21
CA PHE A 303 23.24 -1.03 10.91
C PHE A 303 23.01 0.39 10.35
N ILE A 304 21.77 0.90 10.38
CA ILE A 304 21.45 2.26 9.94
C ILE A 304 22.21 3.30 10.75
N LEU A 305 22.26 3.16 12.09
CA LEU A 305 22.99 4.09 12.95
C LEU A 305 24.49 4.15 12.64
N LYS A 306 25.11 2.99 12.37
CA LYS A 306 26.52 2.91 11.97
C LYS A 306 26.78 3.59 10.63
N CYS A 307 25.83 3.50 9.71
CA CYS A 307 25.96 4.07 8.39
C CYS A 307 25.68 5.58 8.36
N GLU A 308 24.69 6.04 9.13
CA GLU A 308 24.15 7.39 9.05
C GLU A 308 23.70 7.88 10.44
N ILE A 309 24.62 8.51 11.19
CA ILE A 309 24.37 8.95 12.56
C ILE A 309 23.25 9.99 12.67
N THR A 310 22.98 10.75 11.60
CA THR A 310 21.94 11.80 11.56
C THR A 310 20.52 11.24 11.74
N ARG A 311 20.33 9.92 11.56
CA ARG A 311 19.06 9.21 11.75
C ARG A 311 18.83 8.71 13.16
N ALA A 312 19.73 9.01 14.11
CA ALA A 312 19.70 8.50 15.47
C ALA A 312 18.35 8.65 16.17
N SER A 313 17.63 9.76 15.94
CA SER A 313 16.30 10.00 16.50
C SER A 313 15.28 8.92 16.10
N LEU A 314 15.17 8.64 14.80
CA LEU A 314 14.22 7.67 14.27
C LEU A 314 14.60 6.24 14.62
N VAL A 315 15.92 5.93 14.54
CA VAL A 315 16.48 4.67 15.03
C VAL A 315 16.11 4.47 16.51
N GLY A 316 16.22 5.53 17.32
CA GLY A 316 15.91 5.48 18.74
C GLY A 316 14.43 5.18 18.97
N LYS A 317 13.52 5.90 18.29
CA LYS A 317 12.08 5.61 18.36
C LYS A 317 11.74 4.16 17.97
N LEU A 318 12.37 3.65 16.92
CA LEU A 318 12.22 2.25 16.50
C LEU A 318 12.66 1.28 17.60
N LEU A 319 13.85 1.49 18.18
CA LEU A 319 14.38 0.66 19.26
C LEU A 319 13.52 0.75 20.53
N MET A 320 13.00 1.94 20.85
CA MET A 320 12.11 2.15 22.00
C MET A 320 10.80 1.39 21.85
N LYS A 321 10.28 1.26 20.62
CA LYS A 321 9.11 0.40 20.35
C LYS A 321 9.39 -1.10 20.52
N LEU A 322 10.66 -1.50 20.36
CA LEU A 322 11.10 -2.88 20.50
C LEU A 322 11.48 -3.26 21.94
N ALA A 323 11.62 -2.27 22.83
CA ALA A 323 11.99 -2.51 24.22
C ALA A 323 10.87 -3.30 24.94
N GLN A 324 11.27 -4.35 25.64
CA GLN A 324 10.36 -5.22 26.42
C GLN A 324 10.62 -5.13 27.92
N ASN A 325 11.78 -4.62 28.32
CA ASN A 325 12.18 -4.46 29.71
C ASN A 325 13.10 -3.24 29.87
N LYS A 326 13.44 -2.93 31.12
CA LYS A 326 14.31 -1.79 31.47
C LYS A 326 15.74 -1.97 30.97
N GLU A 327 16.24 -3.21 30.92
CA GLU A 327 17.56 -3.54 30.41
C GLU A 327 17.67 -3.23 28.91
N ASN A 328 16.60 -3.46 28.13
CA ASN A 328 16.56 -3.07 26.72
C ASN A 328 16.67 -1.55 26.58
N LEU A 329 15.99 -0.78 27.43
CA LEU A 329 16.07 0.69 27.41
C LEU A 329 17.48 1.17 27.74
N GLU A 330 18.15 0.59 28.73
CA GLU A 330 19.54 0.89 29.04
C GLU A 330 20.46 0.58 27.85
N GLU A 331 20.31 -0.60 27.26
CA GLU A 331 21.14 -1.02 26.14
C GLU A 331 20.99 -0.07 24.94
N ILE A 332 19.80 0.50 24.70
CA ILE A 332 19.59 1.55 23.71
C ILE A 332 20.46 2.78 24.01
N LEU A 333 20.52 3.23 25.26
CA LEU A 333 21.34 4.38 25.65
C LEU A 333 22.84 4.07 25.48
N ILE A 334 23.27 2.89 25.88
CA ILE A 334 24.67 2.43 25.72
C ILE A 334 25.06 2.45 24.24
N ILE A 335 24.20 1.93 23.36
CA ILE A 335 24.40 1.95 21.92
C ILE A 335 24.60 3.39 21.44
N PHE A 336 23.68 4.31 21.76
CA PHE A 336 23.79 5.69 21.29
C PHE A 336 25.04 6.39 21.84
N GLN A 337 25.40 6.15 23.10
CA GLN A 337 26.61 6.70 23.70
C GLN A 337 27.89 6.20 23.02
N GLN A 338 27.89 4.97 22.49
CA GLN A 338 29.03 4.41 21.74
C GLN A 338 29.21 5.04 20.35
N TYR A 339 28.11 5.39 19.66
CA TYR A 339 28.16 5.84 18.27
C TYR A 339 28.04 7.36 18.08
N LEU A 340 27.55 8.10 19.07
CA LEU A 340 27.31 9.54 18.97
C LEU A 340 28.31 10.35 19.79
N SER A 341 28.59 11.58 19.35
CA SER A 341 29.33 12.54 20.18
C SER A 341 28.53 12.92 21.43
N PRO A 342 29.17 13.31 22.55
CA PRO A 342 28.46 13.61 23.79
C PRO A 342 27.34 14.65 23.64
N VAL A 343 27.61 15.73 22.88
CA VAL A 343 26.64 16.81 22.63
C VAL A 343 25.44 16.31 21.83
N TYR A 344 25.68 15.51 20.79
CA TYR A 344 24.59 14.99 19.97
C TYR A 344 23.80 13.89 20.71
N PHE A 345 24.48 13.08 21.52
CA PHE A 345 23.83 12.10 22.39
C PHE A 345 22.84 12.77 23.35
N GLU A 346 23.22 13.86 24.03
CA GLU A 346 22.29 14.61 24.89
C GLU A 346 21.07 15.12 24.12
N HIS A 347 21.25 15.60 22.89
CA HIS A 347 20.14 16.02 22.05
C HIS A 347 19.19 14.86 21.70
N ILE A 348 19.73 13.68 21.39
CA ILE A 348 18.92 12.49 21.14
C ILE A 348 18.23 11.99 22.41
N LEU A 349 18.90 12.03 23.56
CA LEU A 349 18.30 11.69 24.85
C LEU A 349 17.05 12.53 25.13
N LEU A 350 17.08 13.82 24.85
CA LEU A 350 15.92 14.71 24.99
C LEU A 350 14.75 14.28 24.12
N GLN A 351 15.01 13.93 22.86
CA GLN A 351 13.97 13.51 21.93
C GLN A 351 13.38 12.14 22.30
N LEU A 352 14.17 11.25 22.91
CA LEU A 352 13.68 9.97 23.39
C LEU A 352 12.96 10.08 24.74
N ALA A 353 13.36 11.03 25.58
CA ALA A 353 12.69 11.33 26.84
C ALA A 353 11.24 11.81 26.61
N SER A 354 11.05 12.74 25.67
CA SER A 354 9.70 13.19 25.31
C SER A 354 8.85 12.03 24.78
N TYR A 355 9.45 11.18 23.94
CA TYR A 355 8.80 9.97 23.44
C TYR A 355 8.38 9.03 24.58
N LEU A 356 9.21 8.83 25.62
CA LEU A 356 8.83 8.08 26.81
C LEU A 356 7.68 8.72 27.61
N GLY A 357 7.63 10.05 27.64
CA GLY A 357 6.62 10.83 28.36
C GLY A 357 5.25 10.88 27.71
N ASP A 358 5.14 10.56 26.41
CA ASP A 358 3.88 10.59 25.67
C ASP A 358 2.97 9.39 25.98
N ASN A 359 1.66 9.63 26.12
CA ASN A 359 0.66 8.59 26.39
C ASN A 359 0.24 7.82 25.11
N ASP A 360 0.63 8.28 23.92
CA ASP A 360 0.07 7.84 22.62
C ASP A 360 0.92 6.77 21.91
N GLY A 361 1.03 5.58 22.50
CA GLY A 361 1.65 4.41 21.83
C GLY A 361 3.16 4.48 21.53
N SER A 362 3.92 5.32 22.24
CA SER A 362 5.35 5.57 21.98
C SER A 362 6.27 4.40 22.38
N CYS A 363 6.26 3.98 23.65
CA CYS A 363 7.02 2.84 24.16
C CYS A 363 6.06 1.81 24.81
N PRO A 364 5.75 0.69 24.13
CA PRO A 364 4.77 -0.30 24.62
C PRO A 364 5.10 -0.86 26.01
N PHE A 365 6.39 -1.15 26.28
CA PHE A 365 6.83 -1.62 27.59
C PHE A 365 6.47 -0.63 28.70
N VAL A 366 6.83 0.65 28.55
CA VAL A 366 6.57 1.66 29.60
C VAL A 366 5.08 1.91 29.78
N GLN A 367 4.28 1.76 28.73
CA GLN A 367 2.82 1.90 28.83
C GLN A 367 2.15 0.79 29.62
N GLN A 368 2.72 -0.41 29.64
CA GLN A 368 2.22 -1.53 30.43
C GLN A 368 2.51 -1.38 31.92
N LEU A 369 3.50 -0.56 32.28
CA LEU A 369 3.87 -0.33 33.68
C LEU A 369 2.80 0.48 34.41
N ASN A 370 2.50 0.08 35.64
CA ASN A 370 1.71 0.90 36.56
C ASN A 370 2.54 2.12 37.05
N ILE A 371 1.89 3.02 37.80
CA ILE A 371 2.52 4.27 38.23
C ILE A 371 3.75 4.02 39.14
N ASP A 372 3.67 3.04 40.03
CA ASP A 372 4.77 2.72 40.96
C ASP A 372 5.94 2.08 40.21
N GLU A 373 5.66 1.19 39.26
CA GLU A 373 6.66 0.59 38.37
C GLU A 373 7.35 1.65 37.50
N LYS A 374 6.60 2.62 36.96
CA LYS A 374 7.17 3.78 36.24
C LYS A 374 8.07 4.62 37.15
N PHE A 375 7.66 4.83 38.39
CA PHE A 375 8.45 5.55 39.38
C PHE A 375 9.76 4.81 39.70
N HIS A 376 9.71 3.50 39.93
CA HIS A 376 10.90 2.67 40.14
C HIS A 376 11.82 2.63 38.92
N LEU A 377 11.28 2.56 37.71
CA LEU A 377 12.06 2.66 36.47
C LEU A 377 12.82 3.99 36.42
N ALA A 378 12.16 5.10 36.75
CA ALA A 378 12.79 6.41 36.77
C ALA A 378 13.87 6.51 37.86
N GLN A 379 13.61 6.02 39.08
CA GLN A 379 14.60 5.95 40.15
C GLN A 379 15.85 5.18 39.72
N TRP A 380 15.66 4.06 39.03
CA TRP A 380 16.75 3.25 38.51
C TRP A 380 17.63 4.02 37.53
N PHE A 381 17.03 4.70 36.54
CA PHE A 381 17.80 5.53 35.60
C PHE A 381 18.48 6.74 36.25
N ILE A 382 17.85 7.35 37.26
CA ILE A 382 18.42 8.50 37.98
C ILE A 382 19.60 8.05 38.86
N ASN A 383 19.40 7.05 39.71
CA ASN A 383 20.33 6.69 40.78
C ASN A 383 21.41 5.70 40.33
N GLU A 384 21.05 4.68 39.55
CA GLU A 384 21.99 3.63 39.16
C GLU A 384 22.67 3.92 37.83
N LYS A 385 21.96 4.51 36.87
CA LYS A 385 22.49 4.75 35.52
C LYS A 385 23.00 6.17 35.29
N GLY A 386 22.67 7.10 36.18
CA GLY A 386 23.09 8.50 36.03
C GLY A 386 22.53 9.17 34.78
N GLN A 387 21.36 8.73 34.30
CA GLN A 387 20.68 9.26 33.12
C GLN A 387 19.33 9.91 33.49
N PRO A 388 19.32 10.92 34.39
CA PRO A 388 18.07 11.52 34.88
C PRO A 388 17.30 12.26 33.77
N LEU A 389 18.01 12.73 32.73
CA LEU A 389 17.39 13.43 31.60
C LEU A 389 16.44 12.54 30.80
N PHE A 390 16.79 11.26 30.63
CA PHE A 390 16.04 10.31 29.81
C PHE A 390 14.63 10.04 30.34
N VAL A 391 14.44 10.10 31.66
CA VAL A 391 13.19 9.74 32.34
C VAL A 391 12.41 10.95 32.87
N PHE A 392 12.92 12.17 32.64
CA PHE A 392 12.31 13.37 33.20
C PHE A 392 10.89 13.61 32.66
N ASP A 393 10.68 13.51 31.35
CA ASP A 393 9.36 13.70 30.74
C ASP A 393 8.37 12.59 31.11
N LEU A 394 8.84 11.35 31.33
CA LEU A 394 8.04 10.26 31.91
C LEU A 394 7.50 10.65 33.30
N LEU A 395 8.40 11.10 34.19
CA LEU A 395 8.03 11.53 35.54
C LEU A 395 7.05 12.71 35.50
N LYS A 396 7.40 13.76 34.74
CA LYS A 396 6.64 15.00 34.59
C LYS A 396 5.23 14.77 34.07
N ASN A 397 5.08 13.96 33.01
CA ASN A 397 3.80 13.84 32.31
C ASN A 397 2.92 12.72 32.87
N GLN A 398 3.52 11.61 33.33
CA GLN A 398 2.77 10.41 33.67
C GLN A 398 2.74 10.06 35.16
N VAL A 399 3.70 10.54 35.96
CA VAL A 399 3.87 10.11 37.36
C VAL A 399 3.53 11.22 38.35
N PHE A 400 4.18 12.38 38.28
CA PHE A 400 4.08 13.45 39.30
C PHE A 400 2.68 14.07 39.44
N ASN A 401 1.86 13.99 38.39
CA ASN A 401 0.48 14.51 38.40
C ASN A 401 -0.54 13.52 38.99
N LYS A 402 -0.11 12.32 39.40
CA LYS A 402 -1.00 11.27 39.90
C LYS A 402 -1.07 11.27 41.42
N THR A 403 -2.28 11.11 41.96
CA THR A 403 -2.56 11.18 43.41
C THR A 403 -2.02 9.99 44.20
N SER A 404 -1.72 8.87 43.54
CA SER A 404 -1.21 7.65 44.18
C SER A 404 0.27 7.69 44.55
N VAL A 405 1.03 8.67 44.05
CA VAL A 405 2.49 8.73 44.27
C VAL A 405 2.82 9.53 45.52
N ASP A 406 3.73 9.01 46.34
CA ASP A 406 4.21 9.70 47.52
C ASP A 406 4.87 11.05 47.15
N LYS A 407 4.28 12.14 47.65
CA LYS A 407 4.76 13.52 47.45
C LYS A 407 6.19 13.69 47.96
N GLN A 408 6.57 13.06 49.07
CA GLN A 408 7.93 13.18 49.62
C GLN A 408 8.96 12.55 48.69
N GLN A 409 8.68 11.35 48.17
CA GLN A 409 9.59 10.67 47.24
C GLN A 409 9.73 11.45 45.92
N CYS A 410 8.64 12.04 45.42
CA CYS A 410 8.70 12.96 44.28
C CYS A 410 9.60 14.18 44.54
N GLN A 411 9.50 14.80 45.71
CA GLN A 411 10.36 15.93 46.09
C GLN A 411 11.83 15.53 46.16
N VAL A 412 12.13 14.33 46.67
CA VAL A 412 13.50 13.81 46.71
C VAL A 412 14.08 13.69 45.30
N LEU A 413 13.35 13.07 44.36
CA LEU A 413 13.82 12.95 42.98
C LEU A 413 13.98 14.32 42.30
N LEU A 414 13.04 15.25 42.49
CA LEU A 414 13.18 16.61 41.96
C LEU A 414 14.41 17.32 42.53
N ARG A 415 14.72 17.16 43.82
CA ARG A 415 15.94 17.71 44.44
C ARG A 415 17.20 17.09 43.83
N GLN A 416 17.23 15.77 43.64
CA GLN A 416 18.35 15.08 42.99
C GLN A 416 18.55 15.58 41.56
N MET A 417 17.47 15.72 40.77
CA MET A 417 17.56 16.23 39.40
C MET A 417 18.01 17.70 39.34
N ARG A 418 17.66 18.53 40.33
CA ARG A 418 18.18 19.91 40.46
C ARG A 418 19.68 19.97 40.76
N GLN A 419 20.24 18.90 41.30
CA GLN A 419 21.68 18.75 41.56
C GLN A 419 22.42 18.10 40.37
N SER A 420 21.71 17.76 39.30
CA SER A 420 22.31 17.19 38.09
C SER A 420 23.36 18.14 37.50
N GLN A 421 24.44 17.55 36.98
CA GLN A 421 25.47 18.27 36.22
C GLN A 421 24.95 18.74 34.86
N ASN A 422 23.88 18.13 34.35
CA ASN A 422 23.25 18.56 33.11
C ASN A 422 22.43 19.85 33.35
N LEU A 423 22.95 20.98 32.85
CA LEU A 423 22.36 22.30 33.03
C LEU A 423 20.94 22.40 32.45
N PHE A 424 20.69 21.74 31.32
CA PHE A 424 19.39 21.74 30.67
C PHE A 424 18.33 21.05 31.52
N LEU A 425 18.63 19.85 32.05
CA LEU A 425 17.74 19.17 32.99
C LEU A 425 17.47 20.04 34.22
N ARG A 426 18.52 20.62 34.80
CA ARG A 426 18.41 21.47 35.99
C ARG A 426 17.47 22.65 35.73
N GLN A 427 17.60 23.31 34.58
CA GLN A 427 16.70 24.38 34.18
C GLN A 427 15.25 23.89 34.06
N GLN A 428 15.00 22.80 33.33
CA GLN A 428 13.64 22.25 33.17
C GLN A 428 13.00 21.86 34.50
N VAL A 429 13.77 21.29 35.44
CA VAL A 429 13.27 20.88 36.76
C VAL A 429 13.00 22.08 37.68
N LEU A 430 13.72 23.20 37.49
CA LEU A 430 13.48 24.44 38.22
C LEU A 430 12.22 25.16 37.70
N GLU A 431 11.97 25.12 36.39
CA GLU A 431 10.79 25.69 35.75
C GLU A 431 9.52 24.85 35.97
N TYR A 432 9.68 23.55 36.23
CA TYR A 432 8.55 22.65 36.47
C TYR A 432 7.95 22.82 37.87
N ALA A 433 6.71 23.30 37.92
CA ALA A 433 5.87 23.30 39.11
C ALA A 433 4.97 22.06 39.14
N VAL A 434 5.10 21.23 40.17
CA VAL A 434 4.24 20.05 40.34
C VAL A 434 2.83 20.49 40.73
N PRO A 435 1.78 20.15 39.97
CA PRO A 435 0.41 20.59 40.23
C PRO A 435 -0.25 19.72 41.32
N TRP A 436 0.30 19.71 42.52
CA TRP A 436 -0.38 19.10 43.66
C TRP A 436 -1.52 20.01 44.11
N LYS A 437 -2.77 19.53 43.99
CA LYS A 437 -3.89 20.18 44.66
C LYS A 437 -3.58 20.23 46.16
N GLN A 438 -3.65 21.43 46.75
CA GLN A 438 -3.84 21.56 48.18
C GLN A 438 -5.21 20.97 48.45
N ASP A 439 -5.27 19.85 49.17
CA ASP A 439 -6.54 19.36 49.70
C ASP A 439 -7.15 20.52 50.48
N GLY A 440 -8.33 20.95 50.05
CA GLY A 440 -8.99 22.12 50.57
C GLY A 440 -9.10 22.03 52.08
N THR A 441 -8.51 23.00 52.76
CA THR A 441 -8.94 23.45 54.08
C THR A 441 -10.46 23.58 54.08
N ILE A 442 -11.15 22.65 54.73
CA ILE A 442 -12.48 22.93 55.26
C ILE A 442 -12.23 23.94 56.38
N ASN A 443 -12.49 25.21 56.08
CA ASN A 443 -12.69 26.24 57.09
C ASN A 443 -13.85 25.76 57.98
N THR A 444 -13.53 25.36 59.21
CA THR A 444 -14.51 25.38 60.28
C THR A 444 -14.57 26.80 60.81
N ASP A 445 -15.36 27.64 60.15
CA ASP A 445 -16.09 28.70 60.82
C ASP A 445 -17.57 28.30 60.77
N ASP A 446 -18.24 28.52 61.90
CA ASP A 446 -19.66 28.24 62.23
C ASP A 446 -20.01 26.83 62.76
N GLN A 447 -19.72 26.59 64.05
CA GLN A 447 -20.75 26.42 65.11
C GLN A 447 -20.13 26.21 66.50
#